data_AF-A0AAD1HK97-F1
#
_entry.id   AF-A0AAD1HK97-F1
#
_cell.length_a   1.000
_cell.length_b   1.000
_cell.length_c   1.000
_cell.angle_alpha   90.00
_cell.angle_beta   90.00
_cell.angle_gamma   90.00
#
_symmetry.space_group_name_H-M   'P 1'
#
loop_
_entity.id
_entity.type
_entity.pdbx_description
1 polymer ?
#
loop_
_entity_poly.entity_id
_entity_poly.type
_entity_poly.pdbx_seq_one_letter_code
_entity_poly.pdbx_strand_id
1 'polypeptide(L)'
;MEDEPFIGSEALSAGRLTRHDLRTKFRAVHRDVYIPAGAELSPVLRATACWLRSRRRGVLVGFSASAVHGARWIDIRRAAEISDSNRRPTPAVIARACGIESDEMCLKAGMAVTTPARTALDLLCWYPTDVAITAVDALARATRLKVADVELLAERHQGRRGIVRARAALNLVDPGSESPKETWLRLVIVRAGFPRPQTQIPVYNEYGVLIAELDMGYEDRKIAFEYEGAHHRIDRRQRDRDIRRFEDLAELGWVVVRFTSEDTAGTVKRRVAAALARRQ
;
A
#
# COMPACT_ATOMS: atom_id res chain seq x y z
N MET A 1 1.30 0.83 -28.95
CA MET A 1 0.68 1.78 -27.98
C MET A 1 0.45 0.96 -26.75
N GLU A 2 1.31 1.15 -25.75
CA GLU A 2 1.19 0.53 -24.42
C GLU A 2 -0.22 0.83 -23.87
N ASP A 3 -0.68 0.02 -22.90
CA ASP A 3 -2.02 0.08 -22.30
C ASP A 3 -2.35 1.39 -21.53
N GLU A 4 -1.67 2.48 -21.88
CA GLU A 4 -1.75 3.79 -21.26
C GLU A 4 -2.98 4.60 -21.69
N PRO A 5 -3.60 5.32 -20.76
CA PRO A 5 -4.66 6.26 -21.09
C PRO A 5 -4.14 7.43 -21.93
N PHE A 6 -4.95 7.90 -22.86
CA PHE A 6 -4.63 9.06 -23.69
C PHE A 6 -5.85 9.94 -23.94
N ILE A 7 -5.60 11.18 -24.39
CA ILE A 7 -6.65 12.15 -24.72
C ILE A 7 -7.08 11.97 -26.18
N GLY A 8 -8.38 11.74 -26.40
CA GLY A 8 -8.93 11.44 -27.72
C GLY A 8 -8.78 12.60 -28.70
N SER A 9 -9.15 13.81 -28.29
CA SER A 9 -9.01 15.03 -29.10
C SER A 9 -7.57 15.30 -29.53
N GLU A 10 -6.59 15.08 -28.66
CA GLU A 10 -5.16 15.21 -28.98
C GLU A 10 -4.75 14.18 -30.04
N ALA A 11 -5.14 12.90 -29.86
CA ALA A 11 -4.82 11.84 -30.81
C ALA A 11 -5.45 12.06 -32.20
N LEU A 12 -6.68 12.60 -32.26
CA LEU A 12 -7.34 12.98 -33.51
C LEU A 12 -6.63 14.16 -34.18
N SER A 13 -6.30 15.21 -33.42
CA SER A 13 -5.62 16.41 -33.95
C SER A 13 -4.22 16.11 -34.48
N ALA A 14 -3.52 15.15 -33.87
CA ALA A 14 -2.21 14.71 -34.29
C ALA A 14 -2.25 13.70 -35.48
N GLY A 15 -3.44 13.36 -35.99
CA GLY A 15 -3.61 12.40 -37.08
C GLY A 15 -3.22 10.96 -36.74
N ARG A 16 -3.00 10.64 -35.45
CA ARG A 16 -2.56 9.30 -35.02
C ARG A 16 -3.70 8.28 -35.01
N LEU A 17 -4.94 8.75 -34.83
CA LEU A 17 -6.14 7.93 -34.77
C LEU A 17 -7.28 8.61 -35.52
N THR A 18 -8.23 7.81 -36.01
CA THR A 18 -9.50 8.30 -36.55
C THR A 18 -10.61 8.20 -35.51
N ARG A 19 -11.74 8.89 -35.75
CA ARG A 19 -12.96 8.72 -34.92
C ARG A 19 -13.48 7.28 -34.96
N HIS A 20 -13.28 6.58 -36.09
CA HIS A 20 -13.64 5.17 -36.21
C HIS A 20 -12.79 4.32 -35.26
N ASP A 21 -11.47 4.52 -35.24
CA ASP A 21 -10.56 3.79 -34.33
C ASP A 21 -10.96 3.98 -32.86
N LEU A 22 -11.23 5.23 -32.44
CA LEU A 22 -11.65 5.54 -31.06
C LEU A 22 -12.91 4.77 -30.63
N ARG A 23 -13.82 4.50 -31.56
CA ARG A 23 -15.09 3.82 -31.28
C ARG A 23 -14.95 2.29 -31.28
N THR A 24 -14.03 1.74 -32.07
CA THR A 24 -13.93 0.29 -32.29
C THR A 24 -12.81 -0.39 -31.52
N LYS A 25 -11.70 0.32 -31.26
CA LYS A 25 -10.49 -0.24 -30.63
C LYS A 25 -10.28 0.20 -29.18
N PHE A 26 -10.99 1.24 -28.75
CA PHE A 26 -10.78 1.88 -27.46
C PHE A 26 -12.07 2.02 -26.65
N ARG A 27 -11.93 2.11 -25.33
CA ARG A 27 -13.01 2.37 -24.38
C ARG A 27 -12.74 3.70 -23.67
N ALA A 28 -13.77 4.53 -23.54
CA ALA A 28 -13.69 5.75 -22.76
C ALA A 28 -13.68 5.45 -21.25
N VAL A 29 -12.69 5.99 -20.53
CA VAL A 29 -12.60 5.93 -19.07
C VAL A 29 -13.24 7.19 -18.46
N HIS A 30 -12.96 8.34 -19.06
CA HIS A 30 -13.59 9.62 -18.77
C HIS A 30 -13.94 10.33 -20.07
N ARG A 31 -14.62 11.47 -19.98
CA ARG A 31 -14.89 12.32 -21.15
C ARG A 31 -13.56 12.68 -21.81
N ASP A 32 -13.42 12.32 -23.09
CA ASP A 32 -12.24 12.57 -23.92
C ASP A 32 -10.95 11.85 -23.47
N VAL A 33 -11.06 10.83 -22.61
CA VAL A 33 -9.91 10.00 -22.17
C VAL A 33 -10.21 8.53 -22.43
N TYR A 34 -9.32 7.87 -23.16
CA TYR A 34 -9.51 6.53 -23.70
C TYR A 34 -8.37 5.58 -23.30
N ILE A 35 -8.69 4.29 -23.24
CA ILE A 35 -7.74 3.18 -23.10
C ILE A 35 -8.05 2.10 -24.14
N PRO A 36 -7.10 1.21 -24.50
CA PRO A 36 -7.41 0.05 -25.34
C PRO A 36 -8.56 -0.79 -24.76
N ALA A 37 -9.45 -1.31 -25.61
CA ALA A 37 -10.67 -1.99 -25.15
C ALA A 37 -10.41 -3.23 -24.27
N GLY A 38 -9.30 -3.93 -24.51
CA GLY A 38 -8.87 -5.10 -23.74
C GLY A 38 -8.02 -4.79 -22.50
N ALA A 39 -7.65 -3.53 -22.26
CA ALA A 39 -6.77 -3.18 -21.16
C ALA A 39 -7.51 -3.21 -19.81
N GLU A 40 -6.86 -3.81 -18.80
CA GLU A 40 -7.32 -3.74 -17.42
C GLU A 40 -6.90 -2.42 -16.76
N LEU A 41 -7.84 -1.78 -16.08
CA LEU A 41 -7.60 -0.51 -15.37
C LEU A 41 -6.93 -0.77 -14.02
N SER A 42 -5.60 -0.78 -14.02
CA SER A 42 -4.81 -0.75 -12.78
C SER A 42 -5.03 0.57 -12.02
N PRO A 43 -4.74 0.61 -10.70
CA PRO A 43 -4.81 1.84 -9.91
C PRO A 43 -3.98 3.00 -10.49
N VAL A 44 -2.81 2.69 -11.07
CA VAL A 44 -1.96 3.67 -11.74
C VAL A 44 -2.63 4.19 -13.00
N LEU A 45 -3.15 3.32 -13.86
CA LEU A 45 -3.84 3.74 -15.10
C LEU A 45 -5.11 4.55 -14.80
N ARG A 46 -5.84 4.24 -13.72
CA ARG A 46 -6.96 5.08 -13.25
C ARG A 46 -6.50 6.46 -12.82
N ALA A 47 -5.39 6.55 -12.08
CA ALA A 47 -4.81 7.81 -11.66
C ALA A 47 -4.35 8.64 -12.88
N THR A 48 -3.67 8.02 -13.85
CA THR A 48 -3.25 8.64 -15.10
C THR A 48 -4.44 9.14 -15.91
N ALA A 49 -5.48 8.33 -16.09
CA ALA A 49 -6.69 8.73 -16.80
C ALA A 49 -7.38 9.93 -16.12
N CYS A 50 -7.43 9.95 -14.79
CA CYS A 50 -7.98 11.05 -14.01
C CYS A 50 -7.16 12.34 -14.15
N TRP A 51 -5.83 12.23 -14.15
CA TRP A 51 -4.93 13.35 -14.38
C TRP A 51 -5.08 13.93 -15.79
N LEU A 52 -5.17 13.08 -16.83
CA LEU A 52 -5.44 13.53 -18.20
C LEU A 52 -6.80 14.22 -18.33
N ARG A 53 -7.84 13.71 -17.65
CA ARG A 53 -9.16 14.36 -17.57
C ARG A 53 -9.05 15.80 -17.03
N SER A 54 -8.16 16.05 -16.06
CA SER A 54 -7.91 17.39 -15.52
C SER A 54 -7.17 18.33 -16.48
N ARG A 55 -6.88 17.86 -17.71
CA ARG A 55 -5.99 18.52 -18.69
C ARG A 55 -4.60 18.75 -18.13
N ARG A 56 -4.09 17.78 -17.36
CA ARG A 56 -2.76 17.80 -16.73
C ARG A 56 -2.55 18.93 -15.71
N ARG A 57 -3.64 19.49 -15.15
CA ARG A 57 -3.60 20.60 -14.19
C ARG A 57 -3.82 20.18 -12.74
N GLY A 58 -4.55 19.08 -12.52
CA GLY A 58 -4.82 18.59 -11.18
C GLY A 58 -3.61 17.84 -10.60
N VAL A 59 -3.59 17.75 -9.28
CA VAL A 59 -2.57 17.06 -8.50
C VAL A 59 -3.14 15.76 -7.98
N LEU A 60 -2.54 14.62 -8.28
CA LEU A 60 -3.00 13.34 -7.73
C LEU A 60 -2.70 13.29 -6.23
N VAL A 61 -3.66 12.79 -5.45
CA VAL A 61 -3.59 12.73 -3.98
C VAL A 61 -4.05 11.36 -3.47
N GLY A 62 -3.93 11.11 -2.17
CA GLY A 62 -4.49 9.92 -1.51
C GLY A 62 -4.04 8.60 -2.17
N PHE A 63 -4.98 7.70 -2.44
CA PHE A 63 -4.65 6.40 -3.04
C PHE A 63 -4.16 6.51 -4.49
N SER A 64 -4.52 7.56 -5.24
CA SER A 64 -3.98 7.76 -6.58
C SER A 64 -2.52 8.19 -6.55
N ALA A 65 -2.15 9.11 -5.66
CA ALA A 65 -0.74 9.43 -5.44
C ALA A 65 0.03 8.21 -4.93
N SER A 66 -0.54 7.46 -3.99
CA SER A 66 0.06 6.24 -3.45
C SER A 66 0.35 5.21 -4.53
N ALA A 67 -0.60 4.98 -5.44
CA ALA A 67 -0.43 4.09 -6.59
C ALA A 67 0.70 4.56 -7.51
N VAL A 68 0.75 5.85 -7.86
CA VAL A 68 1.80 6.42 -8.73
C VAL A 68 3.19 6.37 -8.09
N HIS A 69 3.26 6.42 -6.75
CA HIS A 69 4.51 6.18 -6.00
C HIS A 69 4.92 4.70 -5.93
N GLY A 70 4.12 3.79 -6.46
CA GLY A 70 4.42 2.35 -6.52
C GLY A 70 3.92 1.54 -5.33
N ALA A 71 3.07 2.11 -4.47
CA ALA A 71 2.47 1.37 -3.38
C ALA A 71 1.57 0.22 -3.91
N ARG A 72 1.69 -0.95 -3.28
CA ARG A 72 0.92 -2.15 -3.64
C ARG A 72 -0.41 -2.21 -2.86
N TRP A 73 -1.20 -3.26 -3.13
CA TRP A 73 -2.41 -3.61 -2.38
C TRP A 73 -3.55 -2.58 -2.43
N ILE A 74 -3.63 -1.82 -3.53
CA ILE A 74 -4.70 -0.86 -3.78
C ILE A 74 -5.80 -1.57 -4.58
N ASP A 75 -7.04 -1.49 -4.11
CA ASP A 75 -8.20 -2.03 -4.80
C ASP A 75 -8.32 -1.43 -6.22
N ILE A 76 -8.32 -2.30 -7.23
CA ILE A 76 -8.44 -1.94 -8.65
C ILE A 76 -9.74 -1.22 -9.00
N ARG A 77 -10.77 -1.34 -8.16
CA ARG A 77 -12.08 -0.68 -8.34
C ARG A 77 -12.14 0.69 -7.68
N ARG A 78 -11.10 1.07 -6.93
CA ARG A 78 -11.07 2.33 -6.21
C ARG A 78 -11.13 3.51 -7.18
N ALA A 79 -11.97 4.49 -6.85
CA ALA A 79 -12.05 5.75 -7.58
C ALA A 79 -10.72 6.51 -7.51
N ALA A 80 -10.37 7.21 -8.60
CA ALA A 80 -9.16 8.02 -8.64
C ALA A 80 -9.34 9.30 -7.80
N GLU A 81 -8.33 9.66 -7.02
CA GLU A 81 -8.34 10.83 -6.15
C GLU A 81 -7.45 11.93 -6.71
N ILE A 82 -8.01 13.13 -6.84
CA ILE A 82 -7.31 14.29 -7.41
C ILE A 82 -7.70 15.57 -6.68
N SER A 83 -6.74 16.47 -6.48
CA SER A 83 -7.00 17.86 -6.16
C SER A 83 -6.99 18.68 -7.45
N ASP A 84 -8.16 19.13 -7.86
CA ASP A 84 -8.41 19.88 -9.10
C ASP A 84 -9.36 21.04 -8.80
N SER A 85 -9.23 22.14 -9.53
CA SER A 85 -10.18 23.26 -9.49
C SER A 85 -11.55 22.84 -10.05
N ASN A 86 -11.59 21.87 -10.96
CA ASN A 86 -12.83 21.29 -11.47
C ASN A 86 -13.42 20.26 -10.50
N ARG A 87 -14.39 20.71 -9.70
CA ARG A 87 -15.09 19.89 -8.69
C ARG A 87 -16.38 19.24 -9.19
N ARG A 88 -16.63 19.20 -10.50
CA ARG A 88 -17.85 18.57 -11.02
C ARG A 88 -17.89 17.08 -10.67
N PRO A 89 -18.99 16.56 -10.08
CA PRO A 89 -19.14 15.14 -9.80
C PRO A 89 -18.88 14.32 -11.06
N THR A 90 -17.97 13.36 -10.96
CA THR A 90 -17.61 12.48 -12.07
C THR A 90 -17.53 11.05 -11.56
N PRO A 91 -18.16 10.08 -12.23
CA PRO A 91 -18.05 8.68 -11.84
C PRO A 91 -16.59 8.23 -11.72
N ALA A 92 -16.30 7.43 -10.70
CA ALA A 92 -14.96 6.92 -10.41
C ALA A 92 -13.87 7.99 -10.18
N VAL A 93 -14.24 9.24 -9.86
CA VAL A 93 -13.33 10.31 -9.44
C VAL A 93 -13.78 10.90 -8.12
N ILE A 94 -12.85 11.05 -7.19
CA ILE A 94 -13.02 11.77 -5.93
C ILE A 94 -12.19 13.05 -6.00
N ALA A 95 -12.87 14.18 -6.14
CA ALA A 95 -12.23 15.48 -6.06
C ALA A 95 -11.99 15.87 -4.59
N ARG A 96 -10.73 16.16 -4.24
CA ARG A 96 -10.32 16.60 -2.90
C ARG A 96 -9.96 18.09 -2.93
N ALA A 97 -10.61 18.89 -2.10
CA ALA A 97 -10.21 20.28 -1.90
C ALA A 97 -9.06 20.31 -0.88
N CYS A 98 -7.85 20.57 -1.34
CA CYS A 98 -6.65 20.56 -0.51
C CYS A 98 -5.78 21.77 -0.84
N GLY A 99 -5.36 22.52 0.19
CA GLY A 99 -4.15 23.33 0.08
C GLY A 99 -2.96 22.38 0.01
N ILE A 100 -2.21 22.45 -1.08
CA ILE A 100 -0.98 21.68 -1.31
C ILE A 100 0.09 22.71 -1.58
N GLU A 101 1.03 22.83 -0.64
CA GLU A 101 2.18 23.72 -0.80
C GLU A 101 3.13 23.17 -1.86
N SER A 102 3.95 24.05 -2.43
CA SER A 102 4.87 23.66 -3.52
C SER A 102 5.88 22.58 -3.13
N ASP A 103 6.29 22.53 -1.86
CA ASP A 103 7.20 21.52 -1.29
C ASP A 103 6.48 20.20 -0.94
N GLU A 104 5.16 20.18 -1.01
CA GLU A 104 4.32 19.00 -0.75
C GLU A 104 3.87 18.31 -2.05
N MET A 105 4.41 18.76 -3.20
CA MET A 105 4.15 18.25 -4.54
C MET A 105 5.45 17.87 -5.25
N CYS A 106 5.40 16.84 -6.08
CA CYS A 106 6.48 16.49 -6.99
C CYS A 106 5.94 15.97 -8.33
N LEU A 107 6.83 15.81 -9.31
CA LEU A 107 6.53 15.17 -10.58
C LEU A 107 6.96 13.71 -10.54
N LYS A 108 6.04 12.80 -10.88
CA LYS A 108 6.31 11.36 -11.04
C LYS A 108 5.71 10.88 -12.34
N ALA A 109 6.53 10.30 -13.22
CA ALA A 109 6.13 9.91 -14.58
C ALA A 109 5.41 11.05 -15.34
N GLY A 110 5.88 12.29 -15.17
CA GLY A 110 5.30 13.49 -15.80
C GLY A 110 3.99 14.00 -15.16
N MET A 111 3.46 13.31 -14.15
CA MET A 111 2.23 13.70 -13.45
C MET A 111 2.53 14.48 -12.17
N ALA A 112 1.76 15.53 -11.91
CA ALA A 112 1.79 16.24 -10.62
C ALA A 112 1.14 15.37 -9.55
N VAL A 113 1.89 15.03 -8.50
CA VAL A 113 1.47 14.17 -7.39
C VAL A 113 1.91 14.76 -6.06
N THR A 114 1.19 14.49 -4.97
CA THR A 114 1.69 14.84 -3.64
C THR A 114 2.95 14.04 -3.31
N THR A 115 3.89 14.63 -2.56
CA THR A 115 5.08 13.89 -2.08
C THR A 115 4.68 12.66 -1.26
N PRO A 116 5.56 11.66 -1.08
CA PRO A 116 5.24 10.49 -0.25
C PRO A 116 4.81 10.87 1.17
N ALA A 117 5.47 11.84 1.81
CA ALA A 117 5.11 12.32 3.14
C ALA A 117 3.72 12.98 3.17
N ARG A 118 3.41 13.84 2.18
CA ARG A 118 2.08 14.45 2.07
C ARG A 118 1.00 13.42 1.78
N THR A 119 1.28 12.45 0.92
CA THR A 119 0.38 11.34 0.59
C THR A 119 0.08 10.50 1.83
N ALA A 120 1.09 10.17 2.63
CA ALA A 120 0.90 9.44 3.88
C ALA A 120 0.01 10.22 4.86
N LEU A 121 0.29 11.51 5.07
CA LEU A 121 -0.53 12.38 5.92
C LEU A 121 -1.99 12.46 5.44
N ASP A 122 -2.19 12.62 4.13
CA ASP A 122 -3.51 12.62 3.50
C ASP A 122 -4.27 11.32 3.78
N LEU A 123 -3.63 10.16 3.58
CA LEU A 123 -4.22 8.85 3.84
C LEU A 123 -4.65 8.71 5.30
N LEU A 124 -3.78 9.08 6.24
CA LEU A 124 -4.02 9.01 7.68
C LEU A 124 -5.15 9.95 8.14
N CYS A 125 -5.26 11.12 7.52
CA CYS A 125 -6.32 12.07 7.85
C CYS A 125 -7.68 11.65 7.27
N TRP A 126 -7.72 11.08 6.06
CA TRP A 126 -8.97 10.85 5.34
C TRP A 126 -9.61 9.49 5.59
N TYR A 127 -8.82 8.45 5.88
CA TYR A 127 -9.31 7.08 5.92
C TYR A 127 -9.41 6.50 7.33
N PRO A 128 -10.22 5.45 7.51
CA PRO A 128 -10.20 4.66 8.75
C PRO A 128 -8.78 4.18 9.08
N THR A 129 -8.44 4.15 10.36
CA THR A 129 -7.08 3.93 10.88
C THR A 129 -6.39 2.72 10.23
N ASP A 130 -7.04 1.56 10.18
CA ASP A 130 -6.41 0.31 9.71
C ASP A 130 -6.14 0.35 8.20
N VAL A 131 -7.07 0.93 7.43
CA VAL A 131 -6.92 1.15 5.99
C VAL A 131 -5.78 2.13 5.72
N ALA A 132 -5.69 3.20 6.52
CA ALA A 132 -4.65 4.20 6.39
C ALA A 132 -3.26 3.62 6.73
N ILE A 133 -3.12 2.93 7.86
CA ILE A 133 -1.84 2.30 8.27
C ILE A 133 -1.38 1.33 7.20
N THR A 134 -2.26 0.44 6.73
CA THR A 134 -1.94 -0.51 5.66
C THR A 134 -1.44 0.18 4.39
N ALA A 135 -2.11 1.26 3.99
CA ALA A 135 -1.72 2.02 2.80
C ALA A 135 -0.39 2.77 3.00
N VAL A 136 -0.13 3.27 4.21
CA VAL A 136 1.12 3.97 4.55
C VAL A 136 2.29 3.00 4.69
N ASP A 137 2.10 1.81 5.26
CA ASP A 137 3.12 0.74 5.30
C ASP A 137 3.58 0.41 3.87
N ALA A 138 2.63 0.17 2.97
CA ALA A 138 2.90 -0.11 1.55
C ALA A 138 3.58 1.06 0.83
N LEU A 139 3.15 2.30 1.09
CA LEU A 139 3.77 3.51 0.54
C LEU A 139 5.20 3.70 1.05
N ALA A 140 5.42 3.50 2.35
CA ALA A 140 6.71 3.67 2.97
C ALA A 140 7.72 2.64 2.47
N ARG A 141 7.29 1.39 2.27
CA ARG A 141 8.10 0.36 1.60
C ARG A 141 8.47 0.76 0.16
N ALA A 142 7.51 1.28 -0.61
CA ALA A 142 7.75 1.66 -2.00
C ALA A 142 8.66 2.90 -2.17
N THR A 143 8.65 3.81 -1.20
CA THR A 143 9.29 5.13 -1.34
C THR A 143 10.45 5.37 -0.38
N ARG A 144 10.70 4.45 0.56
CA ARG A 144 11.62 4.63 1.70
C ARG A 144 11.26 5.85 2.56
N LEU A 145 9.97 6.19 2.63
CA LEU A 145 9.44 7.26 3.48
C LEU A 145 9.81 6.98 4.93
N LYS A 146 10.35 7.99 5.63
CA LYS A 146 10.56 7.92 7.07
C LYS A 146 9.33 8.46 7.79
N VAL A 147 8.95 7.81 8.89
CA VAL A 147 7.82 8.26 9.72
C VAL A 147 8.04 9.70 10.21
N ALA A 148 9.29 10.06 10.54
CA ALA A 148 9.69 11.41 10.95
C ALA A 148 9.35 12.50 9.92
N ASP A 149 9.42 12.21 8.62
CA ASP A 149 9.06 13.18 7.57
C ASP A 149 7.55 13.50 7.59
N VAL A 150 6.73 12.50 7.95
CA VAL A 150 5.28 12.67 8.07
C VAL A 150 4.92 13.38 9.38
N GLU A 151 5.67 13.12 10.45
CA GLU A 151 5.51 13.81 11.74
C GLU A 151 5.77 15.31 11.62
N LEU A 152 6.88 15.69 11.00
CA LEU A 152 7.21 17.10 10.73
C LEU A 152 6.12 17.80 9.90
N LEU A 153 5.57 17.09 8.90
CA LEU A 153 4.46 17.61 8.11
C LEU A 153 3.17 17.71 8.94
N ALA A 154 2.90 16.75 9.82
CA ALA A 154 1.75 16.77 10.71
C ALA A 154 1.82 17.90 11.76
N GLU A 155 3.01 18.39 12.10
CA GLU A 155 3.21 19.58 12.92
C GLU A 155 2.91 20.88 12.18
N ARG A 156 3.16 20.94 10.87
CA ARG A 156 2.79 22.09 10.01
C ARG A 156 1.27 22.21 9.83
N HIS A 157 0.57 21.08 9.74
CA HIS A 157 -0.88 21.02 9.50
C HIS A 157 -1.71 20.96 10.79
N GLN A 158 -1.38 21.78 11.78
CA GLN A 158 -2.16 21.89 13.02
C GLN A 158 -3.61 22.30 12.73
N GLY A 159 -4.57 21.67 13.41
CA GLY A 159 -6.01 21.90 13.20
C GLY A 159 -6.62 21.23 11.97
N ARG A 160 -5.82 20.58 11.11
CA ARG A 160 -6.34 19.82 9.97
C ARG A 160 -7.31 18.72 10.45
N ARG A 161 -8.46 18.59 9.78
CA ARG A 161 -9.43 17.53 10.09
C ARG A 161 -8.76 16.16 9.97
N GLY A 162 -8.84 15.38 11.06
CA GLY A 162 -8.25 14.04 11.15
C GLY A 162 -6.81 14.01 11.65
N ILE A 163 -6.18 15.16 11.95
CA ILE A 163 -4.76 15.22 12.36
C ILE A 163 -4.48 14.47 13.66
N VAL A 164 -5.39 14.52 14.64
CA VAL A 164 -5.25 13.81 15.91
C VAL A 164 -5.23 12.30 15.69
N ARG A 165 -6.13 11.78 14.86
CA ARG A 165 -6.15 10.36 14.45
C ARG A 165 -4.90 10.00 13.67
N ALA A 166 -4.45 10.90 12.78
CA ALA A 166 -3.24 10.67 11.99
C ALA A 166 -2.00 10.50 12.87
N ARG A 167 -1.81 11.38 13.87
CA ARG A 167 -0.72 11.28 14.85
C ARG A 167 -0.77 9.97 15.64
N ALA A 168 -1.95 9.58 16.12
CA ALA A 168 -2.10 8.31 16.83
C ALA A 168 -1.81 7.10 15.93
N ALA A 169 -2.19 7.17 14.65
CA ALA A 169 -1.96 6.11 13.67
C ALA A 169 -0.49 6.03 13.20
N LEU A 170 0.23 7.15 13.15
CA LEU A 170 1.67 7.18 12.78
C LEU A 170 2.51 6.31 13.71
N ASN A 171 2.21 6.30 15.00
CA ASN A 171 2.88 5.42 15.98
C ASN A 171 2.72 3.93 15.67
N LEU A 172 1.71 3.57 14.85
CA LEU A 172 1.42 2.19 14.45
C LEU A 172 1.88 1.90 13.02
N VAL A 173 2.46 2.85 12.28
CA VAL A 173 3.04 2.59 10.96
C VAL A 173 4.32 1.76 11.12
N ASP A 174 4.52 0.84 10.18
CA ASP A 174 5.67 -0.05 10.11
C ASP A 174 5.91 -0.48 8.65
N PRO A 175 6.94 0.04 7.96
CA PRO A 175 7.21 -0.35 6.58
C PRO A 175 7.60 -1.83 6.44
N GLY A 176 7.90 -2.52 7.55
CA GLY A 176 8.28 -3.92 7.57
C GLY A 176 7.13 -4.91 7.29
N SER A 177 5.87 -4.47 7.24
CA SER A 177 4.77 -5.32 6.74
C SER A 177 4.76 -5.35 5.20
N GLU A 178 4.80 -6.55 4.60
CA GLU A 178 4.79 -6.76 3.15
C GLU A 178 3.37 -6.85 2.57
N SER A 179 2.39 -7.19 3.42
CA SER A 179 1.00 -7.38 3.03
C SER A 179 -0.01 -6.74 4.00
N PRO A 180 -1.24 -6.45 3.54
CA PRO A 180 -2.32 -5.98 4.42
C PRO A 180 -2.62 -6.92 5.59
N LYS A 181 -2.36 -8.22 5.40
CA LYS A 181 -2.63 -9.23 6.41
C LYS A 181 -1.55 -9.26 7.49
N GLU A 182 -0.30 -9.02 7.13
CA GLU A 182 0.76 -8.78 8.11
C GLU A 182 0.51 -7.50 8.90
N THR A 183 0.17 -6.37 8.24
CA THR A 183 -0.21 -5.15 8.97
C THR A 183 -1.37 -5.42 9.93
N TRP A 184 -2.40 -6.15 9.49
CA TRP A 184 -3.52 -6.55 10.36
C TRP A 184 -3.05 -7.40 11.55
N LEU A 185 -2.22 -8.42 11.32
CA LEU A 185 -1.69 -9.30 12.37
C LEU A 185 -0.91 -8.50 13.42
N ARG A 186 -0.01 -7.62 12.96
CA ARG A 186 0.78 -6.71 13.80
C ARG A 186 -0.12 -5.79 14.62
N LEU A 187 -1.15 -5.20 14.02
CA LEU A 187 -2.11 -4.34 14.71
C LEU A 187 -2.92 -5.11 15.76
N VAL A 188 -3.33 -6.36 15.48
CA VAL A 188 -4.01 -7.22 16.45
C VAL A 188 -3.11 -7.50 17.67
N ILE A 189 -1.84 -7.81 17.44
CA ILE A 189 -0.85 -8.07 18.49
C ILE A 189 -0.66 -6.82 19.37
N VAL A 190 -0.36 -5.67 18.76
CA VAL A 190 -0.12 -4.41 19.48
C VAL A 190 -1.35 -3.97 20.26
N ARG A 191 -2.55 -4.04 19.66
CA ARG A 191 -3.80 -3.66 20.33
C ARG A 191 -4.23 -4.63 21.43
N ALA A 192 -3.68 -5.84 21.46
CA ALA A 192 -3.90 -6.79 22.55
C ALA A 192 -3.03 -6.51 23.78
N GLY A 193 -2.13 -5.53 23.72
CA GLY A 193 -1.23 -5.16 24.82
C GLY A 193 0.05 -6.01 24.87
N PHE A 194 0.32 -6.85 23.86
CA PHE A 194 1.60 -7.53 23.76
C PHE A 194 2.71 -6.54 23.36
N PRO A 195 3.99 -6.85 23.66
CA PRO A 195 5.11 -6.06 23.15
C PRO A 195 5.03 -5.90 21.63
N ARG A 196 5.47 -4.76 21.10
CA ARG A 196 5.47 -4.55 19.65
C ARG A 196 6.42 -5.57 18.99
N PRO A 197 5.95 -6.39 18.05
CA PRO A 197 6.83 -7.33 17.36
C PRO A 197 7.78 -6.57 16.43
N GLN A 198 9.01 -7.05 16.32
CA GLN A 198 9.95 -6.65 15.28
C GLN A 198 9.47 -7.23 13.94
N THR A 199 9.57 -6.48 12.86
CA THR A 199 9.20 -6.91 11.50
C THR A 199 10.45 -7.29 10.71
N GLN A 200 10.31 -8.20 9.75
CA GLN A 200 11.37 -8.62 8.81
C GLN A 200 12.64 -9.08 9.55
N ILE A 201 12.50 -10.07 10.44
CA ILE A 201 13.62 -10.55 11.26
C ILE A 201 14.49 -11.49 10.41
N PRO A 202 15.76 -11.14 10.13
CA PRO A 202 16.65 -12.02 9.39
C PRO A 202 17.19 -13.13 10.30
N VAL A 203 17.15 -14.37 9.83
CA VAL A 203 17.70 -15.53 10.54
C VAL A 203 18.86 -16.11 9.76
N TYR A 204 20.02 -16.19 10.42
CA TYR A 204 21.26 -16.70 9.85
C TYR A 204 21.62 -18.06 10.46
N ASN A 205 22.25 -18.94 9.66
CA ASN A 205 22.87 -20.17 10.20
C ASN A 205 24.23 -19.87 10.84
N GLU A 206 24.86 -20.92 11.37
CA GLU A 206 26.21 -20.88 11.97
C GLU A 206 27.31 -20.38 11.01
N TYR A 207 27.08 -20.43 9.69
CA TYR A 207 27.99 -19.93 8.66
C TYR A 207 27.69 -18.48 8.22
N GLY A 208 26.73 -17.81 8.84
CA GLY A 208 26.32 -16.45 8.47
C GLY A 208 25.47 -16.37 7.20
N VAL A 209 24.94 -17.49 6.71
CA VAL A 209 24.04 -17.53 5.55
C VAL A 209 22.61 -17.24 5.99
N LEU A 210 21.94 -16.31 5.30
CA LEU A 210 20.53 -15.99 5.53
C LEU A 210 19.66 -17.18 5.12
N ILE A 211 18.98 -17.79 6.09
CA ILE A 211 18.08 -18.94 5.90
C ILE A 211 16.66 -18.44 5.59
N ALA A 212 16.21 -17.46 6.37
CA ALA A 212 14.85 -16.95 6.32
C ALA A 212 14.79 -15.48 6.74
N GLU A 213 13.83 -14.77 6.20
CA GLU A 213 13.33 -13.51 6.76
C GLU A 213 11.92 -13.79 7.27
N LEU A 214 11.72 -13.61 8.58
CA LEU A 214 10.46 -13.86 9.26
C LEU A 214 9.61 -12.58 9.24
N ASP A 215 8.31 -12.70 8.91
CA ASP A 215 7.43 -11.53 8.75
C ASP A 215 7.47 -10.60 9.96
N MET A 216 7.29 -11.17 11.16
CA MET A 216 7.42 -10.46 12.43
C MET A 216 7.61 -11.40 13.62
N GLY A 217 8.03 -10.88 14.77
CA GLY A 217 8.22 -11.68 15.97
C GLY A 217 8.94 -10.99 17.11
N TYR A 218 9.51 -11.81 18.00
CA TYR A 218 10.35 -11.43 19.12
C TYR A 218 11.66 -12.20 19.00
N GLU A 219 12.70 -11.55 18.46
CA GLU A 219 14.01 -12.18 18.22
C GLU A 219 14.68 -12.64 19.52
N ASP A 220 14.61 -11.82 20.57
CA ASP A 220 15.11 -12.12 21.92
C ASP A 220 14.50 -13.40 22.51
N ARG A 221 13.28 -13.75 22.10
CA ARG A 221 12.55 -14.93 22.58
C ARG A 221 12.52 -16.06 21.56
N LYS A 222 13.09 -15.85 20.38
CA LYS A 222 12.99 -16.74 19.21
C LYS A 222 11.56 -17.15 18.89
N ILE A 223 10.63 -16.19 18.88
CA ILE A 223 9.22 -16.42 18.49
C ILE A 223 8.96 -15.66 17.19
N ALA A 224 8.40 -16.34 16.19
CA ALA A 224 8.03 -15.75 14.91
C ALA A 224 6.52 -15.91 14.66
N PHE A 225 5.93 -14.93 14.00
CA PHE A 225 4.55 -14.93 13.53
C PHE A 225 4.57 -14.76 12.01
N GLU A 226 4.09 -15.76 11.28
CA GLU A 226 4.02 -15.72 9.82
C GLU A 226 2.56 -15.74 9.35
N TYR A 227 2.24 -14.97 8.31
CA TYR A 227 0.91 -14.99 7.69
C TYR A 227 0.93 -15.72 6.35
N GLU A 228 0.26 -16.86 6.28
CA GLU A 228 0.09 -17.60 5.04
C GLU A 228 -1.02 -17.00 4.17
N GLY A 229 -0.63 -16.43 3.03
CA GLY A 229 -1.56 -16.10 1.96
C GLY A 229 -2.21 -17.35 1.33
N ALA A 230 -3.45 -17.23 0.87
CA ALA A 230 -4.22 -18.32 0.24
C ALA A 230 -3.57 -18.92 -1.03
N HIS A 231 -2.59 -18.23 -1.63
CA HIS A 231 -1.95 -18.58 -2.90
C HIS A 231 -0.70 -19.47 -2.77
N HIS A 232 -0.21 -19.78 -1.56
CA HIS A 232 1.05 -20.53 -1.38
C HIS A 232 0.96 -22.04 -1.64
N ARG A 233 -0.19 -22.59 -2.06
CA ARG A 233 -0.44 -24.05 -2.00
C ARG A 233 -0.22 -24.84 -3.30
N ILE A 234 0.29 -24.23 -4.38
CA ILE A 234 0.20 -24.84 -5.72
C ILE A 234 1.50 -25.53 -6.20
N ASP A 235 2.69 -25.20 -5.69
CA ASP A 235 3.95 -25.84 -6.15
C ASP A 235 4.53 -26.85 -5.13
N ARG A 236 4.83 -28.08 -5.57
CA ARG A 236 5.52 -29.10 -4.75
C ARG A 236 6.92 -28.66 -4.33
N ARG A 237 7.67 -28.00 -5.23
CA ARG A 237 9.04 -27.54 -4.92
C ARG A 237 9.05 -26.45 -3.86
N GLN A 238 8.00 -25.62 -3.84
CA GLN A 238 7.83 -24.60 -2.80
C GLN A 238 7.54 -25.25 -1.44
N ARG A 239 6.67 -26.27 -1.40
CA ARG A 239 6.41 -27.03 -0.17
C ARG A 239 7.66 -27.65 0.43
N ASP A 240 8.49 -28.33 -0.38
CA ASP A 240 9.69 -29.01 0.13
C ASP A 240 10.71 -28.01 0.69
N ARG A 241 10.83 -26.82 0.07
CA ARG A 241 11.68 -25.73 0.58
C ARG A 241 11.12 -25.15 1.88
N ASP A 242 9.81 -24.94 1.96
CA ASP A 242 9.17 -24.42 3.17
C ASP A 242 9.35 -25.40 4.34
N ILE A 243 9.22 -26.71 4.12
CA ILE A 243 9.46 -27.73 5.16
C ILE A 243 10.88 -27.61 5.70
N ARG A 244 11.90 -27.64 4.82
CA ARG A 244 13.31 -27.51 5.24
C ARG A 244 13.57 -26.20 5.97
N ARG A 245 13.02 -25.09 5.48
CA ARG A 245 13.12 -23.77 6.15
C ARG A 245 12.60 -23.84 7.59
N PHE A 246 11.47 -24.50 7.83
CA PHE A 246 10.92 -24.60 9.19
C PHE A 246 11.67 -25.58 10.09
N GLU A 247 12.24 -26.64 9.52
CA GLU A 247 13.15 -27.55 10.23
C GLU A 247 14.41 -26.79 10.69
N ASP A 248 15.07 -26.05 9.79
CA ASP A 248 16.24 -25.22 10.10
C ASP A 248 15.92 -24.18 11.18
N LEU A 249 14.76 -23.52 11.08
CA LEU A 249 14.30 -22.57 12.09
C LEU A 249 14.10 -23.24 13.46
N ALA A 250 13.51 -24.43 13.48
CA ALA A 250 13.30 -25.19 14.71
C ALA A 250 14.63 -25.64 15.35
N GLU A 251 15.61 -26.07 14.54
CA GLU A 251 16.97 -26.40 15.00
C GLU A 251 17.68 -25.18 15.61
N LEU A 252 17.47 -24.00 15.01
CA LEU A 252 17.93 -22.74 15.57
C LEU A 252 17.12 -22.27 16.80
N GLY A 253 16.13 -23.05 17.23
CA GLY A 253 15.33 -22.83 18.42
C GLY A 253 14.22 -21.81 18.23
N TRP A 254 13.77 -21.54 17.00
CA TRP A 254 12.62 -20.69 16.73
C TRP A 254 11.29 -21.42 16.93
N VAL A 255 10.33 -20.71 17.53
CA VAL A 255 8.92 -21.10 17.56
C VAL A 255 8.18 -20.28 16.54
N VAL A 256 7.86 -20.87 15.39
CA VAL A 256 7.09 -20.21 14.33
C VAL A 256 5.60 -20.50 14.50
N VAL A 257 4.80 -19.45 14.65
CA VAL A 257 3.35 -19.52 14.75
C VAL A 257 2.72 -18.97 13.47
N ARG A 258 2.11 -19.86 12.69
CA ARG A 258 1.55 -19.53 11.38
C ARG A 258 0.07 -19.19 11.47
N PHE A 259 -0.34 -18.08 10.85
CA PHE A 259 -1.72 -17.60 10.77
C PHE A 259 -2.22 -17.65 9.34
N THR A 260 -3.52 -17.82 9.19
CA THR A 260 -4.20 -17.94 7.89
C THR A 260 -5.36 -16.95 7.79
N SER A 261 -6.07 -16.96 6.66
CA SER A 261 -7.32 -16.20 6.49
C SER A 261 -8.45 -16.63 7.42
N GLU A 262 -8.38 -17.83 8.00
CA GLU A 262 -9.40 -18.35 8.93
C GLU A 262 -9.15 -17.92 10.38
N ASP A 263 -7.95 -17.47 10.70
CA ASP A 263 -7.63 -17.02 12.06
C ASP A 263 -8.29 -15.67 12.37
N THR A 264 -9.12 -15.65 13.41
CA THR A 264 -9.72 -14.43 13.93
C THR A 264 -8.78 -13.68 14.87
N ALA A 265 -9.09 -12.42 15.19
CA ALA A 265 -8.32 -11.66 16.17
C ALA A 265 -8.27 -12.35 17.55
N GLY A 266 -9.32 -13.07 17.96
CA GLY A 266 -9.33 -13.86 19.19
C GLY A 266 -8.36 -15.04 19.12
N THR A 267 -8.33 -15.75 17.99
CA THR A 267 -7.39 -16.85 17.75
C THR A 267 -5.94 -16.36 17.77
N VAL A 268 -5.66 -15.23 17.12
CA VAL A 268 -4.34 -14.59 17.15
C VAL A 268 -3.90 -14.33 18.59
N LYS A 269 -4.72 -13.61 19.37
CA LYS A 269 -4.41 -13.29 20.77
C LYS A 269 -4.08 -14.53 21.60
N ARG A 270 -4.91 -15.57 21.51
CA ARG A 270 -4.71 -16.82 22.23
C ARG A 270 -3.40 -17.51 21.85
N ARG A 271 -3.08 -17.59 20.55
CA ARG A 271 -1.87 -18.27 20.06
C ARG A 271 -0.60 -17.50 20.37
N VAL A 272 -0.64 -16.17 20.28
CA VAL A 272 0.47 -15.29 20.68
C VAL A 272 0.76 -15.42 22.18
N ALA A 273 -0.28 -15.35 23.03
CA ALA A 273 -0.13 -15.53 24.47
C ALA A 273 0.49 -16.90 24.81
N ALA A 274 0.01 -17.98 24.18
CA ALA A 274 0.53 -19.32 24.40
C ALA A 274 2.01 -19.45 23.96
N ALA A 275 2.40 -18.81 22.86
CA ALA A 275 3.80 -18.81 22.41
C ALA A 275 4.72 -18.05 23.39
N LEU A 276 4.27 -16.89 23.87
CA LEU A 276 5.00 -16.09 24.85
C LEU A 276 5.17 -16.81 26.19
N ALA A 277 4.14 -17.50 26.67
CA ALA A 277 4.19 -18.25 27.92
C ALA A 277 5.17 -19.44 27.91
N ARG A 278 5.51 -19.98 26.73
CA ARG A 278 6.48 -21.07 26.58
C ARG A 278 7.94 -20.62 26.65
N ARG A 279 8.19 -19.31 26.64
CA ARG A 279 9.52 -18.68 26.60
C ARG A 279 9.75 -17.68 27.74
N GLN A 280 8.88 -17.71 28.76
CA GLN A 280 9.06 -17.02 30.04
C GLN A 280 9.83 -17.90 31.01
#